data_AF-A0A541AXF9-F1
#
_entry.id   AF-A0A541AXF9-F1
#
_cell.length_a   1.000
_cell.length_b   1.000
_cell.length_c   1.000
_cell.angle_alpha   90.00
_cell.angle_beta   90.00
_cell.angle_gamma   90.00
#
_symmetry.space_group_name_H-M   'P 1'
#
loop_
_entity.id
_entity.type
_entity.pdbx_description
1 polymer ?
#
loop_
_entity_poly.entity_id
_entity_poly.type
_entity_poly.pdbx_seq_one_letter_code
_entity_poly.pdbx_strand_id
1 'polypeptide(L)'
;MTKIPMTLKQFLNSTKKGIVKGLTVQVLPAKINNFYKNPFVRVIRVIGGTCLFLCLTDKHLALPFPLQCLVLSLGLIQIVHMFIFYILNSYYTMKKLRNNPELFQVKKYPYWPFSG
;
A
#
# COMPACT_ATOMS: atom_id res chain seq x y z
N MET A 1 35.57 10.56 1.03
CA MET A 1 34.50 11.16 0.20
C MET A 1 34.14 10.16 -0.91
N THR A 2 33.19 9.28 -0.65
CA THR A 2 32.92 8.09 -1.48
C THR A 2 32.07 8.47 -2.68
N LYS A 3 32.64 8.43 -3.89
CA LYS A 3 31.94 8.72 -5.15
C LYS A 3 30.94 7.59 -5.43
N ILE A 4 29.67 7.82 -5.15
CA ILE A 4 28.58 6.91 -5.55
C ILE A 4 28.59 6.85 -7.09
N PRO A 5 28.66 5.66 -7.70
CA PRO A 5 28.68 5.52 -9.15
C PRO A 5 27.43 6.16 -9.76
N MET A 6 27.63 6.93 -10.83
CA MET A 6 26.61 7.75 -11.50
C MET A 6 25.36 6.94 -11.88
N THR A 7 25.54 5.63 -12.16
CA THR A 7 24.52 4.64 -12.46
C THR A 7 23.59 4.34 -11.27
N LEU A 8 24.12 4.23 -10.05
CA LEU A 8 23.32 3.98 -8.84
C LEU A 8 22.47 5.20 -8.48
N LYS A 9 23.02 6.40 -8.64
CA LYS A 9 22.28 7.65 -8.45
C LYS A 9 21.12 7.77 -9.45
N GLN A 10 21.32 7.40 -10.73
CA GLN A 10 20.26 7.39 -11.74
C GLN A 10 19.20 6.32 -11.50
N PHE A 11 19.60 5.13 -11.04
CA PHE A 11 18.67 4.07 -10.65
C PHE A 11 17.78 4.53 -9.50
N LEU A 12 18.38 5.03 -8.41
CA LEU A 12 17.64 5.55 -7.25
C LEU A 12 16.68 6.69 -7.65
N ASN A 13 17.11 7.59 -8.55
CA ASN A 13 16.27 8.70 -8.99
C ASN A 13 15.10 8.24 -9.87
N SER A 14 15.30 7.20 -10.69
CA SER A 14 14.24 6.59 -11.52
C SER A 14 13.25 5.80 -10.67
N THR A 15 13.73 5.00 -9.71
CA THR A 15 12.90 4.25 -8.75
C THR A 15 12.08 5.21 -7.91
N LYS A 16 12.69 6.31 -7.40
CA LYS A 16 11.98 7.36 -6.66
C LYS A 16 10.87 7.98 -7.50
N LYS A 17 11.12 8.30 -8.77
CA LYS A 17 10.09 8.85 -9.69
C LYS A 17 8.96 7.86 -9.96
N GLY A 18 9.27 6.58 -10.12
CA GLY A 18 8.26 5.51 -10.27
C GLY A 18 7.37 5.36 -9.04
N ILE A 19 7.97 5.36 -7.85
CA ILE A 19 7.24 5.28 -6.57
C ILE A 19 6.33 6.50 -6.37
N VAL A 20 6.85 7.71 -6.61
CA VAL A 20 6.05 8.94 -6.48
C VAL A 20 4.89 8.93 -7.48
N LYS A 21 5.11 8.56 -8.74
CA LYS A 21 4.01 8.43 -9.72
C LYS A 21 2.97 7.40 -9.30
N GLY A 22 3.41 6.22 -8.84
CA GLY A 22 2.53 5.17 -8.36
C GLY A 22 1.67 5.59 -7.16
N LEU A 23 2.23 6.42 -6.27
CA LEU A 23 1.50 7.01 -5.13
C LEU A 23 0.51 8.11 -5.55
N THR A 24 0.83 8.90 -6.59
CA THR A 24 -0.02 10.00 -7.04
C THR A 24 -1.22 9.53 -7.86
N VAL A 25 -1.10 8.42 -8.59
CA VAL A 25 -2.22 7.88 -9.37
C VAL A 25 -3.24 7.28 -8.39
N GLN A 26 -4.36 7.97 -8.19
CA GLN A 26 -5.50 7.37 -7.49
C GLN A 26 -6.03 6.20 -8.32
N VAL A 27 -5.69 4.99 -7.90
CA VAL A 27 -6.10 3.77 -8.59
C VAL A 27 -7.52 3.35 -8.18
N LEU A 28 -7.87 3.58 -6.92
CA LEU A 28 -9.18 3.21 -6.38
C LEU A 28 -10.31 4.07 -6.97
N PRO A 29 -11.46 3.47 -7.32
CA PRO A 29 -12.64 4.23 -7.71
C PRO A 29 -13.12 5.12 -6.56
N ALA A 30 -13.66 6.29 -6.90
CA ALA A 30 -14.07 7.32 -5.93
C ALA A 30 -15.05 6.80 -4.86
N LYS A 31 -15.93 5.87 -5.22
CA LYS A 31 -16.87 5.21 -4.29
C LYS A 31 -16.15 4.45 -3.17
N ILE A 32 -15.13 3.66 -3.52
CA ILE A 32 -14.34 2.90 -2.53
C ILE A 32 -13.47 3.88 -1.73
N ASN A 33 -12.85 4.86 -2.39
CA ASN A 33 -12.04 5.87 -1.69
C ASN A 33 -12.84 6.62 -0.62
N ASN A 34 -14.10 7.01 -0.91
CA ASN A 34 -14.96 7.67 0.06
C ASN A 34 -15.36 6.74 1.21
N PHE A 35 -15.64 5.46 0.94
CA PHE A 35 -15.93 4.49 2.00
C PHE A 35 -14.76 4.34 2.99
N TYR A 36 -13.53 4.25 2.48
CA TYR A 36 -12.32 4.14 3.32
C TYR A 36 -11.89 5.45 4.00
N LYS A 37 -12.38 6.60 3.53
CA LYS A 37 -12.17 7.90 4.18
C LYS A 37 -13.13 8.13 5.35
N ASN A 38 -14.17 7.30 5.51
CA ASN A 38 -15.10 7.45 6.62
C ASN A 38 -14.38 7.30 7.98
N PRO A 39 -14.67 8.19 8.95
CA PRO A 39 -14.01 8.18 10.26
C PRO A 39 -14.27 6.87 11.01
N PHE A 40 -15.47 6.30 10.87
CA PHE A 40 -15.84 5.03 11.49
C PHE A 40 -14.95 3.87 11.03
N VAL A 41 -14.76 3.73 9.70
CA VAL A 41 -13.89 2.71 9.11
C VAL A 41 -12.43 2.92 9.55
N ARG A 42 -12.00 4.18 9.69
CA ARG A 42 -10.67 4.51 10.17
C ARG A 42 -10.46 4.08 11.63
N VAL A 43 -11.43 4.32 12.50
CA VAL A 43 -11.38 3.90 13.91
C VAL A 43 -11.33 2.38 14.02
N ILE A 44 -12.21 1.67 13.29
CA ILE A 44 -12.19 0.20 13.25
C ILE A 44 -10.83 -0.31 12.79
N ARG A 45 -10.24 0.30 11.75
CA ARG A 45 -8.92 -0.08 11.24
C ARG A 45 -7.82 0.10 12.29
N VAL A 46 -7.87 1.16 13.09
CA VAL A 46 -6.89 1.40 14.16
C VAL A 46 -7.06 0.37 15.27
N ILE A 47 -8.28 0.18 15.76
CA ILE A 47 -8.58 -0.81 16.82
C ILE A 47 -8.18 -2.22 16.36
N GLY A 48 -8.64 -2.65 15.18
CA GLY A 48 -8.29 -3.94 14.61
C GLY A 48 -6.79 -4.10 14.36
N GLY A 49 -6.10 -3.03 13.96
CA GLY A 49 -4.64 -3.02 13.79
C GLY A 49 -3.89 -3.18 15.12
N THR A 50 -4.36 -2.54 16.18
CA THR A 50 -3.81 -2.71 17.53
C THR A 50 -4.05 -4.13 18.05
N CYS A 51 -5.25 -4.69 17.83
CA CYS A 51 -5.55 -6.08 18.17
C CYS A 51 -4.65 -7.06 17.41
N LEU A 52 -4.44 -6.83 16.11
CA LEU A 52 -3.53 -7.64 15.30
C LEU A 52 -2.09 -7.57 15.84
N PHE A 53 -1.61 -6.38 16.22
CA PHE A 53 -0.29 -6.21 16.82
C PHE A 53 -0.14 -6.95 18.16
N LEU A 54 -1.19 -6.95 18.98
CA LEU A 54 -1.25 -7.73 20.23
C LEU A 54 -1.24 -9.25 19.97
N CYS A 55 -1.91 -9.70 18.90
CA CYS A 55 -1.85 -11.09 18.45
C CYS A 55 -0.43 -11.47 18.02
N LEU A 56 0.24 -10.65 17.20
CA LEU A 56 1.60 -10.92 16.71
C LEU A 56 2.68 -10.91 17.80
N THR A 57 2.45 -10.18 18.90
CA THR A 57 3.45 -10.04 19.98
C THR A 57 3.23 -11.04 21.12
N ASP A 58 2.30 -11.99 20.97
CA ASP A 58 1.86 -12.95 21.98
C ASP A 58 1.38 -12.34 23.32
N LYS A 59 1.40 -11.02 23.43
CA LYS A 59 0.92 -10.25 24.60
C LYS A 59 -0.57 -10.45 24.85
N HIS A 60 -1.31 -10.92 23.85
CA HIS A 60 -2.71 -11.28 23.99
C HIS A 60 -2.94 -12.48 24.95
N LEU A 61 -1.94 -13.33 25.20
CA LEU A 61 -2.04 -14.42 26.20
C LEU A 61 -2.04 -13.91 27.65
N ALA A 62 -1.56 -12.69 27.89
CA ALA A 62 -1.56 -12.09 29.23
C ALA A 62 -2.94 -11.53 29.63
N LEU A 63 -3.92 -11.57 28.73
CA LEU A 63 -5.29 -11.09 28.97
C LEU A 63 -6.19 -12.23 29.48
N PRO A 64 -7.24 -11.92 30.25
CA PRO A 64 -8.23 -12.91 30.64
C PRO A 64 -8.91 -13.51 29.41
N PHE A 65 -9.24 -14.80 29.48
CA PHE A 65 -9.79 -15.61 28.38
C PHE A 65 -10.88 -14.93 27.51
N PRO A 66 -11.91 -14.25 28.08
CA PRO A 66 -12.92 -13.56 27.25
C PRO A 66 -12.33 -12.42 26.41
N LEU A 67 -11.36 -11.67 26.95
CA LEU A 67 -10.70 -10.59 26.20
C LEU A 67 -9.77 -11.16 25.13
N GLN A 68 -9.13 -12.31 25.38
CA GLN A 68 -8.29 -12.98 24.41
C GLN A 68 -9.10 -13.38 23.15
N CYS A 69 -10.29 -13.98 23.33
CA CYS A 69 -11.19 -14.32 22.23
C CYS A 69 -11.65 -13.07 21.45
N LEU A 70 -11.90 -11.97 22.15
CA LEU A 70 -12.33 -10.71 21.54
C LEU A 70 -11.20 -10.10 20.69
N VAL A 71 -9.97 -10.08 21.21
CA VAL A 71 -8.79 -9.59 20.47
C VAL A 71 -8.50 -10.46 19.24
N LEU A 72 -8.58 -11.78 19.37
CA LEU A 72 -8.39 -12.71 18.25
C LEU A 72 -9.44 -12.52 17.14
N SER A 73 -10.72 -12.43 17.50
CA SER A 73 -11.79 -12.23 16.52
C SER A 73 -11.67 -10.90 15.77
N LEU A 74 -11.36 -9.80 16.49
CA LEU A 74 -11.10 -8.50 15.87
C LEU A 74 -9.85 -8.51 14.97
N GLY A 75 -8.78 -9.17 15.41
CA GLY A 75 -7.56 -9.34 14.60
C GLY A 75 -7.85 -10.11 13.30
N LEU A 76 -8.66 -11.17 13.37
CA LEU A 76 -9.03 -11.96 12.21
C LEU A 76 -9.89 -11.16 11.21
N ILE A 77 -10.89 -10.42 11.70
CA ILE A 77 -11.70 -9.51 10.87
C ILE A 77 -10.80 -8.47 10.19
N GLN A 78 -9.81 -7.93 10.91
CA GLN A 78 -8.88 -6.95 10.36
C GLN A 78 -8.01 -7.53 9.24
N ILE A 79 -7.54 -8.78 9.38
CA ILE A 79 -6.78 -9.47 8.33
C ILE A 79 -7.64 -9.64 7.07
N VAL A 80 -8.87 -10.12 7.23
CA VAL A 80 -9.80 -10.29 6.11
C VAL A 80 -10.05 -8.95 5.41
N HIS A 81 -10.27 -7.88 6.18
CA HIS A 81 -10.48 -6.55 5.63
C HIS A 81 -9.27 -6.02 4.87
N MET A 82 -8.05 -6.21 5.40
CA MET A 82 -6.80 -5.88 4.70
C MET A 82 -6.65 -6.68 3.40
N PHE A 83 -6.98 -7.96 3.41
CA PHE A 83 -6.87 -8.84 2.26
C PHE A 83 -7.83 -8.43 1.13
N ILE A 84 -9.10 -8.15 1.46
CA ILE A 84 -10.09 -7.65 0.50
C ILE A 84 -9.63 -6.32 -0.10
N PHE A 85 -9.14 -5.39 0.73
CA PHE A 85 -8.61 -4.11 0.24
C PHE A 85 -7.46 -4.30 -0.74
N TYR A 86 -6.53 -5.22 -0.44
CA TYR A 86 -5.40 -5.54 -1.29
C TYR A 86 -5.85 -6.10 -2.66
N ILE A 87 -6.78 -7.05 -2.67
CA ILE A 87 -7.33 -7.63 -3.90
C ILE A 87 -8.00 -6.54 -4.75
N LEU A 88 -8.86 -5.72 -4.15
CA LEU A 88 -9.54 -4.65 -4.86
C LEU A 88 -8.52 -3.68 -5.45
N ASN A 89 -7.55 -3.22 -4.65
CA ASN A 89 -6.53 -2.30 -5.12
C ASN A 89 -5.72 -2.91 -6.27
N SER A 90 -5.31 -4.17 -6.18
CA SER A 90 -4.57 -4.88 -7.23
C SER A 90 -5.39 -4.99 -8.52
N TYR A 91 -6.66 -5.41 -8.43
CA TYR A 91 -7.55 -5.52 -9.59
C TYR A 91 -7.75 -4.18 -10.30
N TYR A 92 -8.03 -3.11 -9.54
CA TYR A 92 -8.18 -1.77 -10.13
C TYR A 92 -6.87 -1.22 -10.67
N THR A 93 -5.72 -1.56 -10.06
CA THR A 93 -4.38 -1.20 -10.58
C THR A 93 -4.16 -1.82 -11.94
N MET A 94 -4.38 -3.12 -12.06
CA MET A 94 -4.21 -3.86 -13.31
C MET A 94 -5.17 -3.35 -14.39
N LYS A 95 -6.44 -3.10 -14.03
CA LYS A 95 -7.43 -2.55 -14.97
C LYS A 95 -7.04 -1.15 -15.46
N LYS A 96 -6.57 -0.28 -14.57
CA LYS A 96 -6.18 1.10 -14.92
C LYS A 96 -4.88 1.14 -15.72
N LEU A 97 -3.93 0.24 -15.42
CA LEU A 97 -2.70 0.07 -16.18
C LEU A 97 -2.98 -0.39 -17.63
N ARG A 98 -3.93 -1.31 -17.81
CA ARG A 98 -4.34 -1.79 -19.14
C ARG A 98 -5.06 -0.72 -19.97
N ASN A 99 -5.92 0.07 -19.33
CA ASN A 99 -6.78 1.03 -20.05
C ASN A 99 -6.11 2.38 -20.29
N ASN A 100 -5.14 2.78 -19.47
CA ASN A 100 -4.46 4.09 -19.55
C ASN A 100 -2.96 3.91 -19.25
N PRO A 101 -2.21 3.19 -20.10
CA PRO A 101 -0.78 2.95 -19.89
C PRO A 101 0.02 4.26 -19.78
N GLU A 102 -0.43 5.32 -20.46
CA GLU A 102 0.18 6.65 -20.48
C GLU A 102 0.26 7.33 -19.09
N LEU A 103 -0.66 7.02 -18.17
CA LEU A 103 -0.61 7.55 -16.79
C LEU A 103 0.60 6.99 -16.03
N PHE A 104 0.96 5.73 -16.30
CA PHE A 104 2.03 5.00 -15.64
C PHE A 104 3.38 5.09 -16.37
N GLN A 105 3.41 5.63 -17.59
CA GLN A 105 4.67 5.89 -18.29
C GLN A 105 5.51 6.93 -17.55
N VAL A 106 6.64 6.53 -17.01
CA VAL A 106 7.69 7.47 -16.57
C VAL A 106 8.28 8.04 -17.86
N LYS A 107 7.96 9.31 -18.19
CA LYS A 107 8.54 9.98 -19.38
C LYS A 107 10.05 9.73 -19.39
N LYS A 108 10.53 8.96 -20.38
CA LYS A 108 11.95 8.91 -20.71
C LYS A 108 12.31 10.33 -21.15
N TYR A 109 13.08 11.04 -20.35
CA TYR A 109 13.60 12.33 -20.78
C TYR A 109 14.59 12.12 -21.96
N PRO A 110 14.66 13.06 -22.90
CA PRO A 110 15.40 12.92 -24.16
C PRO A 110 16.89 13.16 -23.92
N TYR A 111 17.63 12.14 -23.53
CA TYR A 111 19.10 12.18 -23.63
C TYR A 111 19.65 10.76 -23.67
N TRP A 112 19.50 10.14 -24.83
CA TRP A 112 20.29 8.97 -25.25
C TRP A 112 20.94 9.35 -26.59
N PRO A 113 22.18 9.88 -26.62
CA PRO A 113 22.85 10.25 -27.86
C PRO A 113 23.70 9.10 -28.45
N PHE A 114 23.23 7.85 -28.41
CA PHE A 114 23.97 6.72 -29.01
C PHE A 114 23.05 5.65 -29.62
N SER A 115 22.14 6.09 -30.48
CA SER A 115 21.54 5.20 -31.49
C SER A 115 21.58 5.92 -32.84
N GLY A 116 22.80 6.03 -33.36
CA GLY A 116 23.11 6.20 -34.78
C GLY A 116 23.92 5.00 -35.21
#